data_AF-A0A9P5NJ30-F1
#
_entry.id   AF-A0A9P5NJ30-F1
#
_cell.length_a   1.000
_cell.length_b   1.000
_cell.length_c   1.000
_cell.angle_alpha   90.00
_cell.angle_beta   90.00
_cell.angle_gamma   90.00
#
_symmetry.space_group_name_H-M   'P 1'
#
loop_
_entity.id
_entity.type
_entity.pdbx_description
1 polymer ?
#
loop_
_entity_poly.entity_id
_entity_poly.type
_entity_poly.pdbx_seq_one_letter_code
_entity_poly.pdbx_strand_id
1 'polypeptide(L)'
;MLLPYWNRLGDVSQLESYPSSGIIHTSCRAMDMNTTLDVTLDDGRSVIVRQRHRYAFDPIFETWSTTKFQSEIQLLRWLYVNSTIPVPKVLEVGSDFFIEEKMPGSTVALLWHSWSKNAKENFMSAYVDIVLELFRFSTPQRIGSVSTNAVEGSSILSVGPRIAPRASCSSPNTFDDVFELFNFLVVVKRQTVEEMKPDDQERAKQVLSAIESKALSLLRGINDPLLLQCVLTHADLHNYNILVDDHGTITAVLDWEINYIQPAILCADYPAWLSDEGPNDPDFAFRNYWWDESPTERRRLRSQFEEMVRERNPNFYKCLTEGRDLRAIVAWFSDTNEDPGFERMASWAKSRL
;
A
#
# COMPACT_ATOMS: atom_id res chain seq x y z
N MET A 1 -35.90 -10.48 12.49
CA MET A 1 -36.20 -10.30 11.06
C MET A 1 -35.24 -9.23 10.57
N LEU A 2 -34.05 -9.64 10.15
CA LEU A 2 -32.98 -8.72 9.72
C LEU A 2 -33.37 -8.22 8.33
N LEU A 3 -33.68 -6.93 8.20
CA LEU A 3 -33.72 -6.29 6.89
C LEU A 3 -32.36 -6.55 6.21
N PRO A 4 -32.35 -7.00 4.95
CA PRO A 4 -31.09 -7.30 4.30
C PRO A 4 -30.32 -5.97 4.12
N TYR A 5 -29.00 -6.04 4.31
CA TYR A 5 -28.11 -4.88 4.45
C TYR A 5 -28.12 -3.89 3.25
N TRP A 6 -28.80 -4.25 2.16
CA TRP A 6 -29.09 -3.42 0.99
C TRP A 6 -29.67 -2.04 1.28
N ASN A 7 -30.50 -1.90 2.31
CA ASN A 7 -31.15 -0.61 2.61
C ASN A 7 -30.20 0.46 3.19
N ARG A 8 -28.92 0.13 3.44
CA ARG A 8 -27.90 1.11 3.86
C ARG A 8 -26.91 1.49 2.76
N LEU A 9 -26.97 0.83 1.62
CA LEU A 9 -26.21 1.22 0.44
C LEU A 9 -26.88 2.47 -0.14
N GLY A 10 -26.09 3.51 -0.37
CA GLY A 10 -26.55 4.63 -1.19
C GLY A 10 -27.00 4.09 -2.56
N ASP A 11 -28.23 4.45 -2.96
CA ASP A 11 -28.87 4.19 -4.25
C ASP A 11 -28.46 2.89 -4.98
N VAL A 12 -28.88 1.76 -4.41
CA VAL A 12 -28.70 0.39 -4.97
C VAL A 12 -29.44 0.15 -6.30
N SER A 13 -30.24 1.09 -6.77
CA SER A 13 -30.92 1.00 -8.07
C SER A 13 -29.95 0.85 -9.25
N GLN A 14 -28.71 1.33 -9.09
CA GLN A 14 -27.64 1.18 -10.08
C GLN A 14 -26.95 -0.19 -10.06
N LEU A 15 -27.12 -0.99 -8.99
CA LEU A 15 -26.65 -2.38 -8.96
C LEU A 15 -27.64 -3.33 -9.65
N GLU A 16 -28.93 -2.98 -9.68
CA GLU A 16 -29.97 -3.73 -10.42
C GLU A 16 -29.76 -3.69 -11.95
N SER A 17 -28.92 -2.77 -12.46
CA SER A 17 -28.56 -2.71 -13.88
C SER A 17 -27.39 -3.61 -14.29
N TYR A 18 -26.73 -4.31 -13.35
CA TYR A 18 -25.60 -5.20 -13.63
C TYR A 18 -26.05 -6.64 -13.96
N PRO A 19 -25.51 -7.27 -15.02
CA PRO A 19 -26.27 -7.76 -16.15
C PRO A 19 -27.28 -8.85 -15.76
N SER A 20 -28.56 -8.64 -16.09
CA SER A 20 -29.60 -9.67 -16.35
C SER A 20 -29.89 -10.72 -15.28
N SER A 21 -29.17 -10.71 -14.16
CA SER A 21 -29.12 -11.72 -13.12
C SER A 21 -29.50 -11.11 -11.79
N GLY A 22 -30.52 -11.67 -11.14
CA GLY A 22 -30.94 -11.28 -9.81
C GLY A 22 -29.86 -11.58 -8.77
N ILE A 23 -29.87 -10.81 -7.69
CA ILE A 23 -28.96 -11.02 -6.57
C ILE A 23 -29.58 -11.99 -5.56
N ILE A 24 -28.89 -13.09 -5.27
CA ILE A 24 -29.33 -14.08 -4.27
C ILE A 24 -28.87 -13.69 -2.87
N HIS A 25 -27.61 -13.29 -2.73
CA HIS A 25 -27.00 -13.08 -1.41
C HIS A 25 -25.93 -12.00 -1.43
N THR A 26 -25.82 -11.30 -0.31
CA THR A 26 -24.70 -10.41 0.00
C THR A 26 -24.12 -10.67 1.37
N SER A 27 -22.80 -10.61 1.43
CA SER A 27 -22.06 -10.50 2.68
C SER A 27 -21.13 -9.31 2.62
N CYS A 28 -21.08 -8.55 3.72
CA CYS A 28 -20.17 -7.42 3.83
C CYS A 28 -18.80 -7.91 4.31
N ARG A 29 -17.74 -7.56 3.59
CA ARG A 29 -16.35 -7.94 3.88
C ARG A 29 -15.60 -6.83 4.62
N ALA A 30 -15.83 -5.58 4.26
CA ALA A 30 -15.25 -4.41 4.90
C ALA A 30 -16.18 -3.19 4.78
N MET A 31 -16.13 -2.26 5.73
CA MET A 31 -16.93 -1.01 5.71
C MET A 31 -16.16 0.25 6.09
N ASP A 32 -14.97 0.13 6.69
CA ASP A 32 -14.35 1.26 7.40
C ASP A 32 -13.90 2.40 6.49
N MET A 33 -13.20 2.08 5.38
CA MET A 33 -12.73 3.07 4.41
C MET A 33 -13.44 3.03 3.07
N ASN A 34 -13.76 1.83 2.59
CA ASN A 34 -14.56 1.54 1.40
C ASN A 34 -15.46 0.34 1.75
N THR A 35 -16.69 0.34 1.26
CA THR A 35 -17.59 -0.79 1.46
C THR A 35 -17.25 -1.87 0.43
N THR A 36 -16.86 -3.05 0.90
CA THR A 36 -16.58 -4.20 0.04
C THR A 36 -17.63 -5.27 0.30
N LEU A 37 -18.38 -5.64 -0.73
CA LEU A 37 -19.43 -6.64 -0.68
C LEU A 37 -19.06 -7.85 -1.53
N ASP A 38 -19.30 -9.04 -1.00
CA ASP A 38 -19.27 -10.29 -1.73
C ASP A 38 -20.71 -10.65 -2.10
N VAL A 39 -20.99 -10.64 -3.40
CA VAL A 39 -22.33 -10.77 -3.98
C VAL A 39 -22.42 -12.11 -4.71
N THR A 40 -23.43 -12.91 -4.38
CA THR A 40 -23.81 -14.11 -5.13
C THR A 40 -24.98 -13.82 -6.05
N LEU A 41 -24.81 -14.08 -7.34
CA LEU A 41 -25.80 -13.88 -8.40
C LEU A 41 -26.67 -15.13 -8.59
N ASP A 42 -27.82 -14.97 -9.24
CA ASP A 42 -28.79 -16.05 -9.47
C ASP A 42 -28.34 -17.14 -10.45
N ASP A 43 -27.38 -16.81 -11.30
CA ASP A 43 -26.69 -17.74 -12.18
C ASP A 43 -25.56 -18.53 -11.49
N GLY A 44 -25.39 -18.34 -10.17
CA GLY A 44 -24.41 -19.03 -9.34
C GLY A 44 -23.02 -18.39 -9.34
N ARG A 45 -22.77 -17.33 -10.12
CA ARG A 45 -21.50 -16.59 -10.06
C ARG A 45 -21.40 -15.78 -8.77
N SER A 46 -20.17 -15.45 -8.37
CA SER A 46 -19.88 -14.51 -7.29
C SER A 46 -18.98 -13.38 -7.78
N VAL A 47 -19.27 -12.16 -7.35
CA VAL A 47 -18.52 -10.95 -7.68
C VAL A 47 -18.22 -10.13 -6.43
N ILE A 48 -17.22 -9.27 -6.51
CA ILE A 48 -16.95 -8.27 -5.47
C ILE A 48 -17.46 -6.92 -5.95
N VAL A 49 -18.18 -6.22 -5.07
CA VAL A 49 -18.61 -4.83 -5.28
C VAL A 49 -17.85 -3.96 -4.30
N ARG A 50 -17.06 -3.01 -4.81
CA ARG A 50 -16.37 -2.00 -4.03
C ARG A 50 -17.07 -0.67 -4.19
N GLN A 51 -17.56 -0.09 -3.11
CA GLN A 51 -18.25 1.20 -3.07
C GLN A 51 -17.46 2.20 -2.23
N ARG A 52 -17.19 3.38 -2.81
CA ARG A 52 -16.56 4.48 -2.10
C ARG A 52 -17.54 5.17 -1.16
N HIS A 53 -17.03 5.75 -0.08
CA HIS A 53 -17.82 6.65 0.77
C HIS A 53 -17.96 8.03 0.12
N ARG A 54 -19.17 8.60 0.19
CA ARG A 54 -19.46 9.98 -0.24
C ARG A 54 -19.41 10.94 0.94
N TYR A 55 -18.74 12.07 0.75
CA TYR A 55 -18.54 13.11 1.75
C TYR A 55 -19.14 14.44 1.27
N ALA A 56 -20.48 14.48 1.16
CA ALA A 56 -21.21 15.64 0.58
C ALA A 56 -20.94 17.00 1.27
N PHE A 57 -20.50 16.97 2.53
CA PHE A 57 -20.25 18.18 3.33
C PHE A 57 -18.77 18.42 3.62
N ASP A 58 -17.87 17.58 3.07
CA ASP A 58 -16.43 17.74 3.22
C ASP A 58 -15.74 17.60 1.85
N PRO A 59 -15.51 18.72 1.14
CA PRO A 59 -14.93 18.71 -0.19
C PRO A 59 -13.53 18.07 -0.27
N ILE A 60 -12.75 18.13 0.83
CA ILE A 60 -11.41 17.55 0.89
C ILE A 60 -11.53 16.03 0.90
N PHE A 61 -12.36 15.48 1.78
CA PHE A 61 -12.60 14.04 1.84
C PHE A 61 -13.30 13.51 0.59
N GLU A 62 -14.22 14.26 -0.02
CA GLU A 62 -14.88 13.85 -1.27
C GLU A 62 -13.88 13.76 -2.42
N THR A 63 -12.97 14.74 -2.54
CA THR A 63 -11.91 14.75 -3.54
C THR A 63 -10.94 13.59 -3.32
N TRP A 64 -10.52 13.36 -2.08
CA TRP A 64 -9.66 12.24 -1.70
C TRP A 64 -10.30 10.89 -2.04
N SER A 65 -11.53 10.65 -1.59
CA SER A 65 -12.31 9.43 -1.84
C SER A 65 -12.47 9.17 -3.34
N THR A 66 -12.85 10.20 -4.10
CA THR A 66 -13.04 10.09 -5.56
C THR A 66 -11.73 9.78 -6.29
N THR A 67 -10.64 10.47 -5.92
CA THR A 67 -9.34 10.29 -6.59
C THR A 67 -8.76 8.91 -6.31
N LYS A 68 -8.84 8.46 -5.05
CA LYS A 68 -8.44 7.11 -4.61
C LYS A 68 -9.19 6.03 -5.40
N PHE A 69 -10.52 6.15 -5.46
CA PHE A 69 -11.40 5.22 -6.16
C PHE A 69 -11.12 5.15 -7.67
N GLN A 70 -10.92 6.31 -8.31
CA GLN A 70 -10.59 6.37 -9.74
C GLN A 70 -9.20 5.78 -10.02
N SER A 71 -8.21 6.11 -9.19
CA SER A 71 -6.84 5.58 -9.30
C SER A 71 -6.82 4.05 -9.28
N GLU A 72 -7.56 3.43 -8.35
CA GLU A 72 -7.65 1.98 -8.20
C GLU A 72 -8.19 1.30 -9.47
N ILE A 73 -9.35 1.74 -9.96
CA ILE A 73 -10.01 1.18 -11.16
C ILE A 73 -9.07 1.21 -12.37
N GLN A 74 -8.35 2.31 -12.52
CA GLN A 74 -7.46 2.54 -13.66
C GLN A 74 -6.23 1.65 -13.58
N LEU A 75 -5.63 1.57 -12.39
CA LEU A 75 -4.47 0.72 -12.17
C LEU A 75 -4.82 -0.77 -12.34
N LEU A 76 -5.97 -1.22 -11.82
CA LEU A 76 -6.46 -2.59 -12.02
C LEU A 76 -6.63 -2.91 -13.52
N ARG A 77 -7.30 -2.03 -14.27
CA ARG A 77 -7.47 -2.19 -15.73
C ARG A 77 -6.13 -2.22 -16.45
N TRP A 78 -5.18 -1.38 -16.05
CA TRP A 78 -3.86 -1.33 -16.66
C TRP A 78 -3.05 -2.59 -16.34
N LEU A 79 -3.01 -3.03 -15.08
CA LEU A 79 -2.29 -4.24 -14.65
C LEU A 79 -2.87 -5.49 -15.32
N TYR A 80 -4.20 -5.60 -15.42
CA TYR A 80 -4.86 -6.73 -16.07
C TYR A 80 -4.41 -6.93 -17.53
N VAL A 81 -4.07 -5.85 -18.23
CA VAL A 81 -3.62 -5.90 -19.64
C VAL A 81 -2.11 -5.97 -19.77
N ASN A 82 -1.35 -5.32 -18.87
CA ASN A 82 0.08 -5.07 -19.05
C ASN A 82 0.98 -5.87 -18.09
N SER A 83 0.42 -6.72 -17.23
CA SER A 83 1.18 -7.51 -16.24
C SER A 83 0.78 -8.98 -16.25
N THR A 84 1.64 -9.81 -15.64
CA THR A 84 1.34 -11.20 -15.27
C THR A 84 0.87 -11.32 -13.82
N ILE A 85 0.86 -10.21 -13.08
CA ILE A 85 0.38 -10.14 -11.70
C ILE A 85 -1.12 -10.46 -11.71
N PRO A 86 -1.57 -11.47 -10.95
CA PRO A 86 -2.98 -11.78 -10.91
C PRO A 86 -3.72 -10.69 -10.13
N VAL A 87 -4.54 -9.92 -10.83
CA VAL A 87 -5.37 -8.86 -10.24
C VAL A 87 -6.84 -9.07 -10.61
N PRO A 88 -7.79 -8.62 -9.77
CA PRO A 88 -9.21 -8.66 -10.13
C PRO A 88 -9.48 -7.92 -11.43
N LYS A 89 -10.23 -8.54 -12.34
CA LYS A 89 -10.73 -7.85 -13.52
C LYS A 89 -11.86 -6.92 -13.13
N VAL A 90 -11.73 -5.63 -13.44
CA VAL A 90 -12.85 -4.68 -13.33
C VAL A 90 -13.87 -5.00 -14.42
N LEU A 91 -15.08 -5.36 -14.01
CA LEU A 91 -16.16 -5.78 -14.89
C LEU A 91 -17.11 -4.62 -15.22
N GLU A 92 -17.44 -3.78 -14.25
CA GLU A 92 -18.29 -2.59 -14.44
C GLU A 92 -17.93 -1.48 -13.45
N VAL A 93 -18.18 -0.24 -13.85
CA VAL A 93 -17.94 0.97 -13.05
C VAL A 93 -19.21 1.81 -13.07
N GLY A 94 -19.85 1.94 -11.91
CA GLY A 94 -20.92 2.88 -11.65
C GLY A 94 -20.40 4.24 -11.16
N SER A 95 -21.30 5.07 -10.64
CA SER A 95 -20.93 6.42 -10.17
C SER A 95 -20.04 6.41 -8.92
N ASP A 96 -20.29 5.49 -7.99
CA ASP A 96 -19.57 5.39 -6.70
C ASP A 96 -19.16 3.96 -6.35
N PHE A 97 -19.39 3.02 -7.25
CA PHE A 97 -19.02 1.64 -7.05
C PHE A 97 -18.43 1.07 -8.32
N PHE A 98 -17.63 0.02 -8.19
CA PHE A 98 -17.26 -0.82 -9.30
C PHE A 98 -17.40 -2.28 -8.89
N ILE A 99 -17.53 -3.13 -9.90
CA ILE A 99 -17.70 -4.56 -9.76
C ILE A 99 -16.49 -5.23 -10.36
N GLU A 100 -15.92 -6.17 -9.63
CA GLU A 100 -14.74 -6.92 -10.04
C GLU A 100 -14.93 -8.43 -9.83
N GLU A 101 -14.07 -9.21 -10.48
CA GLU A 101 -14.01 -10.66 -10.28
C GLU A 101 -13.71 -11.01 -8.82
N LYS A 102 -14.45 -11.97 -8.28
CA LYS A 102 -14.09 -12.58 -7.00
C LYS A 102 -12.93 -13.54 -7.22
N MET A 103 -11.77 -13.15 -6.75
CA MET A 103 -10.56 -13.95 -6.86
C MET A 103 -10.61 -15.20 -5.98
N PRO A 104 -10.12 -16.36 -6.44
CA PRO A 104 -10.10 -17.59 -5.67
C PRO A 104 -8.97 -17.59 -4.64
N GLY A 105 -9.10 -18.40 -3.60
CA GLY A 105 -8.05 -18.64 -2.61
C GLY A 105 -8.33 -18.04 -1.24
N SER A 106 -7.35 -18.16 -0.35
CA SER A 106 -7.36 -17.62 1.01
C SER A 106 -6.24 -16.61 1.18
N THR A 107 -6.40 -15.64 2.10
CA THR A 107 -5.34 -14.68 2.37
C THR A 107 -4.12 -15.39 2.97
N VAL A 108 -2.92 -14.90 2.64
CA VAL A 108 -1.67 -15.41 3.20
C VAL A 108 -1.71 -15.32 4.72
N ALA A 109 -2.26 -14.24 5.29
CA ALA A 109 -2.40 -14.04 6.73
C ALA A 109 -3.12 -15.21 7.45
N LEU A 110 -4.13 -15.82 6.82
CA LEU A 110 -4.87 -16.94 7.41
C LEU A 110 -4.04 -18.24 7.43
N LEU A 111 -3.14 -18.42 6.47
CA LEU A 111 -2.43 -19.68 6.26
C LEU A 111 -0.98 -19.65 6.71
N TRP A 112 -0.36 -18.48 6.81
CA TRP A 112 1.08 -18.28 6.98
C TRP A 112 1.69 -19.09 8.13
N HIS A 113 1.05 -19.09 9.30
CA HIS A 113 1.57 -19.81 10.48
C HIS A 113 1.44 -21.33 10.37
N SER A 114 0.55 -21.83 9.51
CA SER A 114 0.36 -23.27 9.26
C SER A 114 1.35 -23.84 8.25
N TRP A 115 2.03 -22.98 7.49
CA TRP A 115 2.88 -23.40 6.39
C TRP A 115 4.17 -24.04 6.88
N SER A 116 4.57 -25.10 6.18
CA SER A 116 5.91 -25.65 6.32
C SER A 116 6.96 -24.63 5.88
N LYS A 117 8.21 -24.88 6.30
CA LYS A 117 9.36 -24.08 5.86
C LYS A 117 9.41 -23.95 4.33
N ASN A 118 9.37 -25.08 3.61
CA ASN A 118 9.43 -25.10 2.15
C ASN A 118 8.26 -24.35 1.49
N ALA A 119 7.06 -24.40 2.08
CA ALA A 119 5.91 -23.67 1.56
C ALA A 119 6.12 -22.14 1.64
N LYS A 120 6.64 -21.64 2.77
CA LYS A 120 7.04 -20.24 2.90
C LYS A 120 8.10 -19.85 1.87
N GLU A 121 9.09 -20.72 1.64
CA GLU A 121 10.15 -20.47 0.65
C GLU A 121 9.63 -20.40 -0.78
N ASN A 122 8.75 -21.33 -1.17
CA ASN A 122 8.10 -21.32 -2.48
C ASN A 122 7.24 -20.07 -2.68
N PHE A 123 6.46 -19.70 -1.67
CA PHE A 123 5.67 -18.48 -1.69
C PHE A 123 6.56 -17.23 -1.80
N MET A 124 7.64 -17.15 -1.02
CA MET A 124 8.60 -16.04 -1.08
C MET A 124 9.19 -15.91 -2.49
N SER A 125 9.50 -17.02 -3.15
CA SER A 125 9.96 -17.02 -4.55
C SER A 125 8.92 -16.38 -5.49
N ALA A 126 7.64 -16.74 -5.36
CA ALA A 126 6.57 -16.16 -6.17
C ALA A 126 6.32 -14.68 -5.84
N TYR A 127 6.40 -14.30 -4.57
CA TYR A 127 6.31 -12.91 -4.13
C TYR A 127 7.43 -12.05 -4.73
N VAL A 128 8.66 -12.58 -4.76
CA VAL A 128 9.79 -11.92 -5.42
C VAL A 128 9.48 -11.65 -6.89
N ASP A 129 8.88 -12.59 -7.60
CA ASP A 129 8.55 -12.40 -9.02
C ASP A 129 7.57 -11.22 -9.21
N ILE A 130 6.58 -11.07 -8.32
CA ILE A 130 5.62 -9.94 -8.34
C ILE A 130 6.32 -8.60 -8.09
N VAL A 131 7.11 -8.47 -7.02
CA VAL A 131 7.76 -7.18 -6.70
C VAL A 131 8.81 -6.79 -7.74
N LEU A 132 9.48 -7.78 -8.35
CA LEU A 132 10.41 -7.54 -9.44
C LEU A 132 9.70 -7.17 -10.74
N GLU A 133 8.50 -7.70 -11.00
CA GLU A 133 7.68 -7.26 -12.13
C GLU A 133 7.25 -5.80 -11.97
N LEU A 134 6.73 -5.42 -10.80
CA LEU A 134 6.36 -4.03 -10.50
C LEU A 134 7.54 -3.07 -10.68
N PHE A 135 8.72 -3.47 -10.22
CA PHE A 135 9.96 -2.70 -10.35
C PHE A 135 10.41 -2.50 -11.80
N ARG A 136 10.01 -3.38 -12.73
CA ARG A 136 10.44 -3.36 -14.13
C ARG A 136 9.57 -2.47 -15.02
N PHE A 137 8.38 -2.07 -14.57
CA PHE A 137 7.51 -1.25 -15.39
C PHE A 137 8.14 0.10 -15.70
N SER A 138 8.02 0.53 -16.96
CA SER A 138 8.37 1.88 -17.35
C SER A 138 7.32 2.85 -16.83
N THR A 139 7.70 3.72 -15.90
CA THR A 139 6.81 4.73 -15.33
C THR A 139 7.26 6.15 -15.68
N PRO A 140 6.34 7.12 -15.67
CA PRO A 140 6.74 8.53 -15.67
C PRO A 140 7.68 8.82 -14.50
N GLN A 141 8.66 9.69 -14.74
CA GLN A 141 9.62 10.13 -13.74
C GLN A 141 9.07 11.34 -13.00
N ARG A 142 7.98 11.11 -12.27
CA ARG A 142 7.31 12.06 -11.38
C ARG A 142 6.67 11.30 -10.23
N ILE A 143 6.63 11.91 -9.06
CA ILE A 143 6.17 11.27 -7.84
C ILE A 143 4.69 11.59 -7.60
N GLY A 144 3.90 10.56 -7.30
CA GLY A 144 2.48 10.69 -6.99
C GLY A 144 1.78 9.34 -6.97
N SER A 145 0.45 9.35 -7.02
CA SER A 145 -0.32 8.12 -7.25
C SER A 145 -0.63 7.98 -8.73
N VAL A 146 -0.96 6.76 -9.16
CA VAL A 146 -1.42 6.50 -10.51
C VAL A 146 -2.68 7.31 -10.78
N SER A 147 -2.74 7.93 -11.95
CA SER A 147 -3.89 8.70 -12.40
C SER A 147 -4.15 8.40 -13.87
N THR A 148 -5.27 8.91 -14.38
CA THR A 148 -5.60 8.93 -15.79
C THR A 148 -5.65 10.33 -16.32
N ASN A 149 -4.86 10.57 -17.36
CA ASN A 149 -5.33 11.24 -18.56
C ASN A 149 -5.62 10.18 -19.63
N ALA A 150 -6.58 9.29 -19.40
CA ALA A 150 -6.91 8.29 -20.41
C ALA A 150 -7.86 8.90 -21.44
N VAL A 151 -7.27 9.38 -22.53
CA VAL A 151 -7.81 8.99 -23.84
C VAL A 151 -7.74 7.46 -23.87
N GLU A 152 -8.88 6.80 -24.05
CA GLU A 152 -8.98 5.34 -24.14
C GLU A 152 -7.90 4.80 -25.09
N GLY A 153 -7.06 3.88 -24.59
CA GLY A 153 -6.06 3.16 -25.39
C GLY A 153 -4.59 3.57 -25.18
N SER A 154 -4.27 4.51 -24.29
CA SER A 154 -2.86 4.73 -23.90
C SER A 154 -2.36 3.61 -22.99
N SER A 155 -1.28 2.94 -23.40
CA SER A 155 -0.53 1.96 -22.61
C SER A 155 0.35 2.60 -21.53
N ILE A 156 0.36 3.92 -21.41
CA ILE A 156 1.31 4.66 -20.56
C ILE A 156 0.62 5.10 -19.26
N LEU A 157 1.17 4.66 -18.12
CA LEU A 157 0.78 5.14 -16.79
C LEU A 157 0.96 6.66 -16.71
N SER A 158 0.05 7.35 -16.03
CA SER A 158 0.21 8.77 -15.71
C SER A 158 0.24 8.97 -14.20
N VAL A 159 0.83 10.08 -13.76
CA VAL A 159 1.01 10.40 -12.35
C VAL A 159 0.12 11.59 -12.00
N GLY A 160 -0.73 11.40 -11.00
CA GLY A 160 -1.56 12.45 -10.41
C GLY A 160 -1.22 12.70 -8.94
N PRO A 161 -2.13 13.36 -8.20
CA PRO A 161 -1.94 13.69 -6.78
C PRO A 161 -1.47 12.49 -5.96
N ARG A 162 -0.66 12.72 -4.90
CA ARG A 162 -0.27 11.63 -3.99
C ARG A 162 -1.42 11.33 -3.03
N ILE A 163 -2.01 10.14 -3.16
CA ILE A 163 -3.12 9.68 -2.33
C ILE A 163 -2.61 8.69 -1.28
N ALA A 164 -2.68 9.10 -0.02
CA ALA A 164 -2.30 8.30 1.14
C ALA A 164 -3.52 7.62 1.78
N PRO A 165 -3.32 6.65 2.70
CA PRO A 165 -4.42 5.98 3.42
C PRO A 165 -5.36 6.94 4.16
N ARG A 166 -4.88 8.14 4.53
CA ARG A 166 -5.69 9.22 5.14
C ARG A 166 -5.64 10.46 4.27
N ALA A 167 -6.77 11.19 4.22
CA ALA A 167 -6.86 12.45 3.51
C ALA A 167 -5.83 13.49 4.01
N SER A 168 -5.59 13.56 5.33
CA SER A 168 -4.60 14.46 5.94
C SER A 168 -3.15 14.16 5.56
N CYS A 169 -2.86 12.93 5.09
CA CYS A 169 -1.53 12.52 4.64
C CYS A 169 -1.39 12.57 3.11
N SER A 170 -2.42 13.02 2.39
CA SER A 170 -2.44 13.13 0.94
C SER A 170 -1.98 14.52 0.47
N SER A 171 -1.44 14.60 -0.74
CA SER A 171 -1.09 15.85 -1.40
C SER A 171 -1.94 16.03 -2.65
N PRO A 172 -2.52 17.22 -2.90
CA PRO A 172 -3.21 17.50 -4.17
C PRO A 172 -2.24 17.61 -5.35
N ASN A 173 -0.94 17.62 -5.10
CA ASN A 173 0.10 17.80 -6.11
C ASN A 173 0.91 16.52 -6.31
N THR A 174 1.53 16.44 -7.49
CA THR A 174 2.69 15.59 -7.73
C THR A 174 3.96 16.23 -7.18
N PHE A 175 5.04 15.46 -7.09
CA PHE A 175 6.36 15.99 -6.76
C PHE A 175 7.36 15.67 -7.86
N ASP A 176 8.26 16.60 -8.15
CA ASP A 176 9.26 16.45 -9.21
C ASP A 176 10.44 15.59 -8.75
N ASP A 177 10.76 15.62 -7.45
CA ASP A 177 11.86 14.86 -6.87
C ASP A 177 11.62 14.39 -5.44
N VAL A 178 12.56 13.58 -4.94
CA VAL A 178 12.52 12.97 -3.61
C VAL A 178 12.60 14.01 -2.48
N PHE A 179 13.23 15.17 -2.68
CA PHE A 179 13.32 16.22 -1.68
C PHE A 179 11.96 16.88 -1.46
N GLU A 180 11.22 17.16 -2.53
CA GLU A 180 9.86 17.69 -2.43
C GLU A 180 8.92 16.72 -1.69
N LEU A 181 8.95 15.43 -2.05
CA LEU A 181 8.20 14.40 -1.33
C LEU A 181 8.59 14.37 0.15
N PHE A 182 9.88 14.39 0.45
CA PHE A 182 10.36 14.31 1.82
C PHE A 182 9.92 15.51 2.65
N ASN A 183 10.05 16.72 2.11
CA ASN A 183 9.59 17.95 2.75
C ASN A 183 8.09 17.88 3.05
N PHE A 184 7.29 17.35 2.12
CA PHE A 184 5.86 17.12 2.34
C PHE A 184 5.62 16.15 3.51
N LEU A 185 6.32 15.02 3.58
CA LEU A 185 6.16 14.05 4.67
C LEU A 185 6.57 14.62 6.03
N VAL A 186 7.61 15.46 6.08
CA VAL A 186 7.98 16.20 7.31
C VAL A 186 6.85 17.13 7.74
N VAL A 187 6.24 17.87 6.81
CA VAL A 187 5.10 18.75 7.11
C VAL A 187 3.92 17.95 7.66
N VAL A 188 3.57 16.81 7.04
CA VAL A 188 2.53 15.91 7.54
C VAL A 188 2.84 15.43 8.95
N LYS A 189 4.07 14.97 9.22
CA LYS A 189 4.47 14.52 10.56
C LYS A 189 4.47 15.67 11.58
N ARG A 190 4.77 16.90 11.16
CA ARG A 190 4.76 18.08 12.03
C ARG A 190 3.34 18.43 12.50
N GLN A 191 2.31 18.19 11.68
CA GLN A 191 0.91 18.41 12.08
C GLN A 191 0.51 17.53 13.27
N THR A 192 1.02 16.29 13.36
CA THR A 192 0.73 15.41 14.52
C THR A 192 1.35 15.93 15.82
N VAL A 193 2.32 16.84 15.75
CA VAL A 193 2.92 17.47 16.94
C VAL A 193 1.95 18.47 17.56
N GLU A 194 1.13 19.16 16.76
CA GLU A 194 0.19 20.17 17.26
C GLU A 194 -0.89 19.58 18.18
N GLU A 195 -1.20 18.31 17.99
CA GLU A 195 -2.16 17.54 18.80
C GLU A 195 -1.58 17.06 20.14
N MET A 196 -0.26 17.17 20.35
CA MET A 196 0.41 16.70 21.56
C MET A 196 0.29 17.67 22.73
N LYS A 197 0.54 17.16 23.95
CA LYS A 197 0.64 17.98 25.17
C LYS A 197 1.84 18.94 25.07
N PRO A 198 1.78 20.14 25.69
CA PRO A 198 2.84 21.16 25.57
C PRO A 198 4.25 20.63 25.86
N ASP A 199 4.43 19.84 26.92
CA ASP A 199 5.74 19.28 27.29
C ASP A 199 6.28 18.31 26.22
N ASP A 200 5.39 17.59 25.53
CA ASP A 200 5.73 16.65 24.47
C ASP A 200 6.01 17.37 23.15
N GLN A 201 5.32 18.49 22.87
CA GLN A 201 5.49 19.26 21.65
C GLN A 201 6.94 19.73 21.44
N GLU A 202 7.56 20.26 22.49
CA GLU A 202 8.94 20.76 22.39
C GLU A 202 9.92 19.62 22.11
N ARG A 203 9.77 18.47 22.79
CA ARG A 203 10.59 17.28 22.54
C ARG A 203 10.39 16.77 21.10
N ALA A 204 9.14 16.64 20.66
CA ALA A 204 8.82 16.18 19.31
C ALA A 204 9.40 17.10 18.22
N LYS A 205 9.34 18.43 18.39
CA LYS A 205 9.95 19.39 17.46
C LYS A 205 11.46 19.21 17.34
N GLN A 206 12.15 19.00 18.46
CA GLN A 206 13.60 18.78 18.49
C GLN A 206 13.98 17.46 17.79
N VAL A 207 13.26 16.37 18.10
CA VAL A 207 13.46 15.06 17.47
C VAL A 207 13.23 15.13 15.95
N LEU A 208 12.11 15.74 15.53
CA LEU A 208 11.78 15.87 14.11
C LEU A 208 12.83 16.69 13.35
N SER A 209 13.31 17.81 13.94
CA SER A 209 14.34 18.65 13.30
C SER A 209 15.68 17.92 13.14
N ALA A 210 16.05 17.08 14.12
CA ALA A 210 17.26 16.27 14.05
C ALA A 210 17.16 15.19 12.96
N ILE A 211 16.03 14.50 12.87
CA ILE A 211 15.80 13.44 11.88
C ILE A 211 15.66 14.03 10.47
N GLU A 212 14.96 15.16 10.33
CA GLU A 212 14.89 15.92 9.08
C GLU A 212 16.31 16.29 8.59
N SER A 213 17.15 16.82 9.47
CA SER A 213 18.54 17.18 9.11
C SER A 213 19.36 15.97 8.66
N LYS A 214 19.22 14.83 9.36
CA LYS A 214 19.91 13.59 9.00
C LYS A 214 19.43 13.05 7.66
N ALA A 215 18.13 13.04 7.43
CA ALA A 215 17.56 12.55 6.19
C ALA A 215 17.94 13.42 5.00
N LEU A 216 17.93 14.74 5.14
CA LEU A 216 18.42 15.65 4.10
C LEU A 216 19.90 15.38 3.78
N SER A 217 20.72 15.04 4.78
CA SER A 217 22.11 14.62 4.55
C SER A 217 22.20 13.32 3.77
N LEU A 218 21.34 12.32 4.07
CA LEU A 218 21.29 11.07 3.31
C LEU A 218 20.86 11.32 1.86
N LEU A 219 19.78 12.10 1.65
CA LEU A 219 19.26 12.43 0.33
C LEU A 219 20.30 13.14 -0.54
N ARG A 220 21.06 14.09 0.01
CA ARG A 220 22.16 14.77 -0.70
C ARG A 220 23.31 13.83 -1.09
N GLY A 221 23.47 12.71 -0.39
CA GLY A 221 24.46 11.69 -0.69
C GLY A 221 24.08 10.78 -1.87
N ILE A 222 22.81 10.77 -2.27
CA ILE A 222 22.31 9.91 -3.35
C ILE A 222 22.69 10.53 -4.69
N ASN A 223 23.61 9.88 -5.40
CA ASN A 223 24.07 10.31 -6.73
C ASN A 223 23.74 9.29 -7.82
N ASP A 224 23.24 8.11 -7.47
CA ASP A 224 22.92 7.07 -8.44
C ASP A 224 21.51 7.28 -9.03
N PRO A 225 21.37 7.51 -10.34
CA PRO A 225 20.08 7.65 -10.99
C PRO A 225 19.16 6.44 -10.80
N LEU A 226 19.71 5.23 -10.64
CA LEU A 226 18.92 4.02 -10.42
C LEU A 226 18.12 4.11 -9.11
N LEU A 227 18.71 4.67 -8.06
CA LEU A 227 18.05 4.83 -6.76
C LEU A 227 16.90 5.85 -6.82
N LEU A 228 17.06 6.86 -7.67
CA LEU A 228 16.10 7.96 -7.84
C LEU A 228 15.06 7.69 -8.93
N GLN A 229 15.24 6.63 -9.73
CA GLN A 229 14.30 6.23 -10.77
C GLN A 229 12.94 5.93 -10.15
N CYS A 230 11.88 6.57 -10.64
CA CYS A 230 10.53 6.26 -10.20
C CYS A 230 10.12 4.88 -10.70
N VAL A 231 9.47 4.11 -9.81
CA VAL A 231 8.89 2.79 -10.08
C VAL A 231 7.48 2.73 -9.50
N LEU A 232 6.64 1.83 -10.04
CA LEU A 232 5.32 1.54 -9.49
C LEU A 232 5.46 0.69 -8.23
N THR A 233 4.74 1.04 -7.17
CA THR A 233 4.65 0.24 -5.96
C THR A 233 3.22 0.10 -5.46
N HIS A 234 2.91 -1.09 -4.96
CA HIS A 234 1.73 -1.34 -4.15
C HIS A 234 2.06 -0.96 -2.70
N ALA A 235 1.59 0.20 -2.26
CA ALA A 235 2.01 0.77 -0.99
C ALA A 235 1.36 0.12 0.24
N ASP A 236 0.39 -0.77 0.03
CA ASP A 236 -0.24 -1.58 1.07
C ASP A 236 -0.10 -3.10 0.82
N LEU A 237 1.06 -3.53 0.30
CA LEU A 237 1.28 -4.94 -0.06
C LEU A 237 1.66 -5.78 1.15
N HIS A 238 0.64 -6.27 1.87
CA HIS A 238 0.81 -7.12 3.04
C HIS A 238 0.03 -8.45 2.91
N ASN A 239 0.19 -9.34 3.89
CA ASN A 239 -0.30 -10.73 3.87
C ASN A 239 -1.83 -10.88 3.83
N TYR A 240 -2.62 -9.81 4.05
CA TYR A 240 -4.07 -9.86 3.85
C TYR A 240 -4.48 -9.52 2.40
N ASN A 241 -3.61 -8.81 1.67
CA ASN A 241 -3.86 -8.36 0.30
C ASN A 241 -3.27 -9.32 -0.75
N ILE A 242 -2.87 -10.52 -0.34
CA ILE A 242 -2.38 -11.57 -1.23
C ILE A 242 -3.21 -12.82 -0.98
N LEU A 243 -3.81 -13.37 -2.04
CA LEU A 243 -4.51 -14.64 -2.00
C LEU A 243 -3.62 -15.76 -2.54
N VAL A 244 -3.79 -16.94 -1.97
CA VAL A 244 -3.19 -18.18 -2.46
C VAL A 244 -4.20 -19.32 -2.56
N ASP A 245 -3.95 -20.26 -3.46
CA ASP A 245 -4.67 -21.53 -3.52
C ASP A 245 -4.16 -22.54 -2.46
N ASP A 246 -4.79 -23.72 -2.43
CA ASP A 246 -4.42 -24.82 -1.52
C ASP A 246 -3.00 -25.36 -1.76
N HIS A 247 -2.39 -25.03 -2.88
CA HIS A 247 -1.01 -25.39 -3.23
C HIS A 247 0.01 -24.31 -2.85
N GLY A 248 -0.45 -23.15 -2.33
CA GLY A 248 0.39 -22.00 -1.99
C GLY A 248 0.76 -21.13 -3.19
N THR A 249 0.12 -21.32 -4.34
CA THR A 249 0.31 -20.48 -5.53
C THR A 249 -0.43 -19.16 -5.34
N ILE A 250 0.22 -18.03 -5.65
CA ILE A 250 -0.44 -16.72 -5.58
C ILE A 250 -1.53 -16.65 -6.66
N THR A 251 -2.77 -16.46 -6.22
CA THR A 251 -3.95 -16.37 -7.09
C THR A 251 -4.44 -14.95 -7.27
N ALA A 252 -4.08 -14.02 -6.37
CA ALA A 252 -4.40 -12.60 -6.52
C ALA A 252 -3.52 -11.69 -5.66
N VAL A 253 -3.29 -10.47 -6.15
CA VAL A 253 -2.89 -9.29 -5.39
C VAL A 253 -4.07 -8.32 -5.40
N LEU A 254 -4.56 -7.99 -4.22
CA LEU A 254 -5.77 -7.21 -3.98
C LEU A 254 -5.44 -5.81 -3.47
N ASP A 255 -6.45 -4.94 -3.46
CA ASP A 255 -6.46 -3.66 -2.76
C ASP A 255 -5.43 -2.62 -3.24
N TRP A 256 -5.50 -2.30 -4.53
CA TRP A 256 -4.62 -1.35 -5.22
C TRP A 256 -4.95 0.12 -4.96
N GLU A 257 -5.80 0.40 -3.98
CA GLU A 257 -6.30 1.73 -3.69
C GLU A 257 -5.22 2.70 -3.18
N ILE A 258 -4.17 2.17 -2.55
CA ILE A 258 -2.97 2.93 -2.17
C ILE A 258 -1.79 2.44 -3.02
N ASN A 259 -1.47 3.23 -4.03
CA ASN A 259 -0.36 2.99 -4.95
C ASN A 259 0.46 4.27 -5.13
N TYR A 260 1.74 4.10 -5.42
CA TYR A 260 2.63 5.21 -5.74
C TYR A 260 3.49 4.90 -6.97
N ILE A 261 3.77 5.95 -7.73
CA ILE A 261 4.95 6.03 -8.59
C ILE A 261 5.93 6.93 -7.82
N GLN A 262 7.05 6.37 -7.38
CA GLN A 262 8.02 7.09 -6.54
C GLN A 262 9.42 6.45 -6.65
N PRO A 263 10.50 7.12 -6.18
CA PRO A 263 11.86 6.64 -6.31
C PRO A 263 12.08 5.22 -5.81
N ALA A 264 12.81 4.42 -6.57
CA ALA A 264 13.12 3.02 -6.31
C ALA A 264 13.71 2.78 -4.92
N ILE A 265 14.53 3.71 -4.44
CA ILE A 265 15.12 3.68 -3.09
C ILE A 265 14.05 3.64 -1.98
N LEU A 266 12.86 4.19 -2.23
CA LEU A 266 11.72 4.19 -1.30
C LEU A 266 10.78 2.99 -1.49
N CYS A 267 10.89 2.25 -2.60
CA CYS A 267 9.96 1.18 -2.99
C CYS A 267 10.50 -0.23 -2.79
N ALA A 268 11.79 -0.44 -3.01
CA ALA A 268 12.40 -1.76 -2.90
C ALA A 268 12.53 -2.15 -1.42
N ASP A 269 11.54 -2.89 -0.90
CA ASP A 269 11.47 -3.24 0.52
C ASP A 269 11.23 -4.74 0.73
N TYR A 270 11.41 -5.17 1.98
CA TYR A 270 11.03 -6.51 2.41
C TYR A 270 9.51 -6.68 2.41
N PRO A 271 9.00 -7.92 2.32
CA PRO A 271 7.57 -8.15 2.54
C PRO A 271 7.14 -7.62 3.91
N ALA A 272 5.98 -6.96 3.97
CA ALA A 272 5.55 -6.22 5.16
C ALA A 272 5.49 -7.09 6.44
N TRP A 273 5.07 -8.35 6.34
CA TRP A 273 5.02 -9.29 7.48
C TRP A 273 6.41 -9.78 7.97
N LEU A 274 7.48 -9.43 7.25
CA LEU A 274 8.87 -9.62 7.68
C LEU A 274 9.54 -8.31 8.12
N SER A 275 8.79 -7.21 8.21
CA SER A 275 9.30 -5.91 8.62
C SER A 275 9.80 -5.95 10.07
N ASP A 276 11.00 -5.42 10.29
CA ASP A 276 11.63 -5.27 11.61
C ASP A 276 12.49 -4.00 11.68
N GLU A 277 12.10 -2.98 10.91
CA GLU A 277 12.85 -1.73 10.74
C GLU A 277 11.97 -0.52 11.03
N GLY A 278 12.61 0.63 11.27
CA GLY A 278 11.93 1.88 11.59
C GLY A 278 10.95 1.70 12.75
N PRO A 279 9.66 2.05 12.60
CA PRO A 279 8.66 1.91 13.66
C PRO A 279 8.29 0.45 13.98
N ASN A 280 8.72 -0.53 13.18
CA ASN A 280 8.47 -1.96 13.39
C ASN A 280 9.70 -2.69 13.97
N ASP A 281 10.78 -1.97 14.26
CA ASP A 281 11.97 -2.53 14.91
C ASP A 281 11.59 -3.04 16.32
N PRO A 282 11.90 -4.30 16.68
CA PRO A 282 11.51 -4.89 17.98
C PRO A 282 11.90 -4.07 19.21
N ASP A 283 12.97 -3.28 19.13
CA ASP A 283 13.44 -2.45 20.24
C ASP A 283 12.66 -1.11 20.36
N PHE A 284 11.97 -0.69 19.30
CA PHE A 284 11.32 0.63 19.20
C PHE A 284 9.86 0.57 18.77
N ALA A 285 9.33 -0.61 18.50
CA ALA A 285 7.97 -0.80 18.04
C ALA A 285 6.96 -0.39 19.11
N PHE A 286 5.76 -0.07 18.65
CA PHE A 286 4.65 0.20 19.55
C PHE A 286 4.34 -1.02 20.42
N ARG A 287 3.92 -0.81 21.67
CA ARG A 287 3.79 -1.86 22.70
C ARG A 287 2.95 -3.06 22.28
N ASN A 288 1.95 -2.85 21.44
CA ASN A 288 1.02 -3.89 20.99
C ASN A 288 1.28 -4.34 19.54
N TYR A 289 2.46 -4.02 19.00
CA TYR A 289 2.83 -4.50 17.67
C TYR A 289 2.99 -6.03 17.71
N TRP A 290 2.41 -6.70 16.72
CA TRP A 290 2.48 -8.15 16.57
C TRP A 290 3.25 -8.49 15.30
N TRP A 291 4.23 -9.39 15.41
CA TRP A 291 4.96 -9.89 14.27
C TRP A 291 4.49 -11.28 13.89
N ASP A 292 4.34 -11.53 12.59
CA ASP A 292 3.92 -12.83 12.06
C ASP A 292 4.98 -13.92 12.20
N GLU A 293 6.23 -13.55 12.52
CA GLU A 293 7.34 -14.49 12.63
C GLU A 293 8.22 -14.29 13.87
N SER A 294 8.76 -15.41 14.35
CA SER A 294 9.80 -15.39 15.37
C SER A 294 11.05 -14.63 14.86
N PRO A 295 11.84 -13.99 15.74
CA PRO A 295 13.04 -13.26 15.32
C PRO A 295 14.06 -14.14 14.56
N THR A 296 14.13 -15.44 14.84
CA THR A 296 15.02 -16.37 14.14
C THR A 296 14.51 -16.67 12.74
N GLU A 297 13.22 -16.98 12.60
CA GLU A 297 12.64 -17.33 11.30
C GLU A 297 12.53 -16.11 10.37
N ARG A 298 12.21 -14.94 10.93
CA ARG A 298 12.22 -13.67 10.19
C ARG A 298 13.59 -13.37 9.58
N ARG A 299 14.66 -13.46 10.38
CA ARG A 299 16.04 -13.26 9.88
C ARG A 299 16.36 -14.24 8.75
N ARG A 300 16.00 -15.51 8.92
CA ARG A 300 16.20 -16.54 7.89
C ARG A 300 15.48 -16.21 6.58
N LEU A 301 14.19 -15.88 6.66
CA LEU A 301 13.37 -15.54 5.49
C LEU A 301 13.84 -14.26 4.80
N ARG A 302 14.29 -13.25 5.56
CA ARG A 302 14.86 -12.03 5.00
C ARG A 302 16.18 -12.28 4.28
N SER A 303 17.09 -13.06 4.87
CA SER A 303 18.33 -13.46 4.19
C SER A 303 18.05 -14.21 2.88
N GLN A 304 17.03 -15.07 2.87
CA GLN A 304 16.61 -15.78 1.67
C GLN A 304 15.97 -14.85 0.62
N PHE A 305 15.13 -13.91 1.04
CA PHE A 305 14.57 -12.88 0.16
C PHE A 305 15.70 -12.07 -0.50
N GLU A 306 16.67 -11.61 0.29
CA GLU A 306 17.84 -10.88 -0.19
C GLU A 306 18.64 -11.66 -1.23
N GLU A 307 18.85 -12.97 -1.01
CA GLU A 307 19.54 -13.85 -1.97
C GLU A 307 18.76 -13.96 -3.27
N MET A 308 17.45 -14.24 -3.20
CA MET A 308 16.57 -14.34 -4.37
C MET A 308 16.55 -13.05 -5.19
N VAL A 309 16.39 -11.88 -4.56
CA VAL A 309 16.37 -10.61 -5.29
C VAL A 309 17.74 -10.25 -5.84
N ARG A 310 18.83 -10.56 -5.13
CA ARG A 310 20.21 -10.31 -5.59
C ARG A 310 20.53 -11.11 -6.86
N GLU A 311 20.11 -12.38 -6.90
CA GLU A 311 20.31 -13.24 -8.05
C GLU A 311 19.45 -12.84 -9.26
N ARG A 312 18.18 -12.48 -9.03
CA ARG A 312 17.21 -12.20 -10.11
C ARG A 312 17.24 -10.77 -10.61
N ASN A 313 17.56 -9.80 -9.75
CA ASN A 313 17.58 -8.38 -10.07
C ASN A 313 18.53 -7.60 -9.13
N PRO A 314 19.83 -7.52 -9.47
CA PRO A 314 20.82 -6.78 -8.67
C PRO A 314 20.46 -5.31 -8.45
N ASN A 315 19.73 -4.69 -9.37
CA ASN A 315 19.29 -3.30 -9.24
C ASN A 315 18.25 -3.14 -8.12
N PHE A 316 17.27 -4.05 -8.05
CA PHE A 316 16.33 -4.08 -6.93
C PHE A 316 17.06 -4.31 -5.60
N TYR A 317 17.98 -5.29 -5.57
CA TYR A 317 18.77 -5.56 -4.37
C TYR A 317 19.56 -4.33 -3.90
N LYS A 318 20.16 -3.59 -4.83
CA LYS A 318 20.85 -2.33 -4.51
C LYS A 318 19.92 -1.31 -3.86
N CYS A 319 18.74 -1.07 -4.44
CA CYS A 319 17.72 -0.18 -3.88
C CYS A 319 17.23 -0.66 -2.50
N LEU A 320 17.07 -1.97 -2.32
CA LEU A 320 16.72 -2.60 -1.05
C LEU A 320 17.78 -2.32 0.01
N THR A 321 19.06 -2.51 -0.28
CA THR A 321 20.11 -2.33 0.73
C THR A 321 20.44 -0.86 1.00
N GLU A 322 20.56 -0.03 -0.04
CA GLU A 322 20.99 1.36 0.10
C GLU A 322 19.87 2.28 0.57
N GLY A 323 18.61 1.92 0.33
CA GLY A 323 17.45 2.70 0.77
C GLY A 323 16.95 2.42 2.18
N ARG A 324 17.58 1.48 2.89
CA ARG A 324 17.15 0.98 4.20
C ARG A 324 16.83 2.12 5.19
N ASP A 325 17.82 2.98 5.44
CA ASP A 325 17.68 4.06 6.44
C ASP A 325 16.63 5.08 6.00
N LEU A 326 16.60 5.42 4.71
CA LEU A 326 15.65 6.40 4.18
C LEU A 326 14.20 5.88 4.25
N ARG A 327 13.97 4.61 3.93
CA ARG A 327 12.65 3.96 4.08
C ARG A 327 12.23 3.91 5.55
N ALA A 328 13.14 3.59 6.46
CA ALA A 328 12.84 3.60 7.89
C ALA A 328 12.47 5.00 8.40
N ILE A 329 13.13 6.07 7.93
CA ILE A 329 12.75 7.46 8.25
C ILE A 329 11.36 7.78 7.69
N VAL A 330 11.09 7.44 6.42
CA VAL A 330 9.78 7.66 5.79
C VAL A 330 8.67 6.88 6.51
N ALA A 331 8.96 5.66 6.97
CA ALA A 331 8.05 4.88 7.79
C ALA A 331 7.74 5.57 9.12
N TRP A 332 8.73 6.17 9.80
CA TRP A 332 8.49 6.98 11.00
C TRP A 332 7.63 8.21 10.74
N PHE A 333 7.82 8.89 9.60
CA PHE A 333 6.97 10.02 9.22
C PHE A 333 5.52 9.60 8.91
N SER A 334 5.34 8.37 8.45
CA SER A 334 4.03 7.81 8.16
C SER A 334 3.41 7.09 9.38
N ASP A 335 4.19 6.82 10.43
CA ASP A 335 3.72 6.12 11.63
C ASP A 335 2.70 6.98 12.38
N THR A 336 1.55 6.37 12.64
CA THR A 336 0.43 7.01 13.36
C THR A 336 0.19 6.38 14.73
N ASN A 337 1.00 5.40 15.12
CA ASN A 337 0.97 4.83 16.46
C ASN A 337 1.39 5.88 17.49
N GLU A 338 0.88 5.72 18.72
CA GLU A 338 1.20 6.64 19.81
C GLU A 338 2.72 6.66 20.07
N ASP A 339 3.28 7.87 20.09
CA ASP A 339 4.69 8.12 20.41
C ASP A 339 4.85 9.51 21.06
N PRO A 340 4.49 9.65 22.35
CA PRO A 340 4.51 10.93 23.04
C PRO A 340 5.90 11.56 22.98
N GLY A 341 5.99 12.79 22.49
CA GLY A 341 7.28 13.48 22.33
C GLY A 341 8.23 12.85 21.32
N PHE A 342 7.76 11.90 20.51
CA PHE A 342 8.57 11.09 19.58
C PHE A 342 9.69 10.30 20.26
N GLU A 343 9.44 9.75 21.46
CA GLU A 343 10.43 9.01 22.26
C GLU A 343 10.93 7.73 21.59
N ARG A 344 10.05 6.95 20.97
CA ARG A 344 10.42 5.73 20.22
C ARG A 344 11.24 6.10 19.00
N MET A 345 10.75 7.06 18.21
CA MET A 345 11.45 7.57 17.04
C MET A 345 12.84 8.14 17.38
N ALA A 346 12.97 8.89 18.48
CA ALA A 346 14.24 9.43 18.95
C ALA A 346 15.23 8.33 19.38
N SER A 347 14.72 7.33 20.11
CA SER A 347 15.52 6.19 20.57
C SER A 347 16.03 5.36 19.39
N TRP A 348 15.17 5.12 18.40
CA TRP A 348 15.53 4.48 17.15
C TRP A 348 16.61 5.27 16.40
N ALA A 349 16.39 6.58 16.20
CA ALA A 349 17.33 7.43 15.48
C ALA A 349 18.71 7.43 16.15
N LYS A 350 18.77 7.52 17.49
CA LYS A 350 20.04 7.48 18.23
C LYS A 350 20.78 6.13 18.10
N SER A 351 20.04 5.04 17.90
CA SER A 351 20.60 3.70 17.77
C SER A 351 21.09 3.40 16.34
N ARG A 352 20.46 4.01 15.33
CA ARG A 352 20.61 3.62 13.92
C ARG A 352 21.25 4.68 13.02
N LEU A 353 21.12 5.96 13.35
CA LEU A 353 21.55 7.11 12.54
C LEU A 353 22.68 7.91 13.20
#